data_AF-A0A2A9N708-F1
#
_entry.id   AF-A0A2A9N708-F1
#
_cell.length_a   1.000
_cell.length_b   1.000
_cell.length_c   1.000
_cell.angle_alpha   90.00
_cell.angle_beta   90.00
_cell.angle_gamma   90.00
#
_symmetry.space_group_name_H-M   'P 1'
#
loop_
_entity.id
_entity.type
_entity.pdbx_description
1 polymer ?
#
loop_
_entity_poly.entity_id
_entity_poly.type
_entity_poly.pdbx_seq_one_letter_code
_entity_poly.pdbx_strand_id
1 'polypeptide(L)'
;MGDASLPRAQADLQGEEVEERQFLSTDSLREVNVLVTGFGPFKSFGTNPSYLIASSLSHHLNPESESASAALKQLLPSSQYPICDPDPRPYKVNVHVYPPPIRVAYDVVRELIPRLVVDPENGFDYVLHIGVAAGRENYTLETIAHRDHYKLKDVDEQDGSRAEAQWKVLGLPAAVDVGWNKEDVLSRWEVLTRQREDEYEREEMEKAGWREGSGMTLVEMAQWRSQVFLGKGKRAAVKLSKDAGRYLCECIFYTSLGTRWREARDAEAVNPVAPPPSAQRNTSKEKVGKVAFLHVPGGTGKHDIARGVRVAESAILAIVGSWESGYRNPDVYGRRKSEKGEACASPSIYESKGTGDR
;
A
#
# COMPACT_ATOMS: atom_id res chain seq x y z
N MET A 1 -21.83 -32.33 -81.52
CA MET A 1 -22.01 -33.30 -80.43
C MET A 1 -20.89 -33.04 -79.42
N GLY A 2 -21.25 -32.62 -78.20
CA GLY A 2 -20.46 -32.61 -76.94
C GLY A 2 -19.05 -32.01 -76.95
N ASP A 3 -18.55 -31.26 -75.98
CA ASP A 3 -19.00 -30.95 -74.63
C ASP A 3 -18.18 -29.74 -74.15
N ALA A 4 -18.78 -28.90 -73.32
CA ALA A 4 -18.21 -27.66 -72.82
C ALA A 4 -17.60 -27.86 -71.43
N SER A 5 -16.39 -27.36 -71.17
CA SER A 5 -15.90 -27.13 -69.81
C SER A 5 -14.86 -26.00 -69.79
N LEU A 6 -15.23 -24.92 -69.10
CA LEU A 6 -14.46 -23.71 -68.84
C LEU A 6 -13.37 -23.93 -67.78
N PRO A 7 -12.22 -23.22 -67.83
CA PRO A 7 -11.26 -23.21 -66.74
C PRO A 7 -11.71 -22.26 -65.62
N ARG A 8 -11.63 -22.76 -64.38
CA ARG A 8 -12.03 -22.06 -63.15
C ARG A 8 -10.85 -21.23 -62.65
N ALA A 9 -11.02 -19.91 -62.61
CA ALA A 9 -10.10 -18.97 -61.98
C ALA A 9 -10.06 -19.19 -60.46
N GLN A 10 -8.86 -19.29 -59.88
CA GLN A 10 -8.66 -19.17 -58.44
C GLN A 10 -8.47 -17.70 -58.11
N ALA A 11 -9.31 -17.22 -57.19
CA ALA A 11 -9.36 -15.84 -56.73
C ALA A 11 -8.29 -15.57 -55.67
N ASP A 12 -7.71 -14.37 -55.76
CA ASP A 12 -6.99 -13.68 -54.71
C ASP A 12 -7.83 -13.62 -53.42
N LEU A 13 -7.24 -14.06 -52.31
CA LEU A 13 -7.67 -13.65 -50.97
C LEU A 13 -6.44 -13.12 -50.22
N GLN A 14 -6.59 -11.86 -49.86
CA GLN A 14 -5.65 -10.98 -49.19
C GLN A 14 -5.28 -11.57 -47.82
N GLY A 15 -3.99 -11.55 -47.51
CA GLY A 15 -3.48 -11.90 -46.19
C GLY A 15 -3.97 -10.89 -45.16
N GLU A 16 -4.66 -11.40 -44.14
CA GLU A 16 -5.06 -10.64 -42.96
C GLU A 16 -3.81 -10.19 -42.19
N GLU A 17 -3.73 -8.89 -41.91
CA GLU A 17 -2.81 -8.29 -40.96
C GLU A 17 -3.14 -8.83 -39.56
N VAL A 18 -2.38 -9.81 -39.11
CA VAL A 18 -2.39 -10.23 -37.70
C VAL A 18 -1.59 -9.19 -36.93
N GLU A 19 -2.30 -8.30 -36.23
CA GLU A 19 -1.73 -7.38 -35.24
C GLU A 19 -0.86 -8.17 -34.26
N GLU A 20 0.45 -7.99 -34.40
CA GLU A 20 1.47 -8.53 -33.53
C GLU A 20 1.34 -7.83 -32.16
N ARG A 21 0.55 -8.42 -31.26
CA ARG A 21 0.57 -8.08 -29.84
C ARG A 21 1.99 -8.34 -29.33
N GLN A 22 2.80 -7.29 -29.29
CA GLN A 22 4.08 -7.29 -28.60
C GLN A 22 3.85 -7.70 -27.15
N PHE A 23 4.10 -8.97 -26.85
CA PHE A 23 4.30 -9.43 -25.49
C PHE A 23 5.51 -8.67 -24.95
N LEU A 24 5.26 -7.65 -24.15
CA LEU A 24 6.29 -7.00 -23.35
C LEU A 24 6.96 -8.08 -22.51
N SER A 25 8.22 -8.38 -22.81
CA SER A 25 9.07 -9.24 -21.99
C SER A 25 8.98 -8.78 -20.53
N THR A 26 8.80 -9.71 -19.59
CA THR A 26 8.74 -9.40 -18.15
C THR A 26 10.00 -8.72 -17.60
N ASP A 27 11.10 -8.73 -18.37
CA ASP A 27 12.33 -7.96 -18.12
C ASP A 27 12.22 -6.46 -18.43
N SER A 28 11.12 -6.01 -19.04
CA SER A 28 10.91 -4.60 -19.43
C SER A 28 10.10 -3.79 -18.41
N LEU A 29 9.53 -4.42 -17.39
CA LEU A 29 8.72 -3.74 -16.38
C LEU A 29 9.59 -3.06 -15.33
N ARG A 30 9.24 -1.80 -14.99
CA ARG A 30 9.86 -1.13 -13.85
C ARG A 30 9.51 -1.86 -12.56
N GLU A 31 10.49 -2.02 -11.68
CA GLU A 31 10.28 -2.62 -10.36
C GLU A 31 9.89 -1.56 -9.32
N VAL A 32 8.85 -1.84 -8.55
CA VAL A 32 8.47 -1.08 -7.35
C VAL A 32 8.66 -1.98 -6.14
N ASN A 33 9.59 -1.62 -5.26
CA ASN A 33 9.97 -2.46 -4.13
C ASN A 33 9.31 -1.97 -2.83
N VAL A 34 8.58 -2.86 -2.16
CA VAL A 34 7.83 -2.56 -0.93
C VAL A 34 8.40 -3.40 0.21
N LEU A 35 8.98 -2.75 1.22
CA LEU A 35 9.36 -3.40 2.47
C LEU A 35 8.10 -3.62 3.32
N VAL A 36 7.91 -4.84 3.82
CA VAL A 36 6.84 -5.17 4.76
C VAL A 36 7.42 -5.71 6.05
N THR A 37 6.92 -5.21 7.18
CA THR A 37 7.28 -5.74 8.50
C THR A 37 6.03 -6.08 9.30
N GLY A 38 6.12 -7.08 10.17
CA GLY A 38 5.15 -7.33 11.23
C GLY A 38 5.83 -7.47 12.58
N PHE A 39 5.07 -7.28 13.66
CA PHE A 39 5.58 -7.41 15.02
C PHE A 39 5.54 -8.86 15.52
N GLY A 40 6.48 -9.19 16.40
CA GLY A 40 6.51 -10.44 17.13
C GLY A 40 5.54 -10.50 18.31
N PRO A 41 5.60 -11.59 19.10
CA PRO A 41 4.79 -11.77 20.30
C PRO A 41 5.01 -10.65 21.34
N PHE A 42 3.95 -10.28 22.06
CA PHE A 42 4.01 -9.34 23.18
C PHE A 42 2.77 -9.45 24.08
N LYS A 43 2.93 -9.16 25.38
CA LYS A 43 1.85 -9.28 26.38
C LYS A 43 1.19 -10.66 26.28
N SER A 44 -0.15 -10.71 26.16
CA SER A 44 -0.92 -11.95 25.99
C SER A 44 -0.93 -12.50 24.56
N PHE A 45 -0.35 -11.80 23.57
CA PHE A 45 -0.24 -12.28 22.19
C PHE A 45 0.98 -13.18 22.04
N GLY A 46 0.82 -14.46 22.36
CA GLY A 46 1.83 -15.49 22.08
C GLY A 46 2.11 -15.65 20.58
N THR A 47 1.13 -15.28 19.75
CA THR A 47 1.23 -15.18 18.29
C THR A 47 0.66 -13.83 17.85
N ASN A 48 1.36 -13.12 16.98
CA ASN A 48 0.95 -11.79 16.52
C ASN A 48 0.45 -11.85 15.07
N PRO A 49 -0.83 -11.48 14.79
CA PRO A 49 -1.39 -11.57 13.44
C PRO A 49 -0.67 -10.67 12.44
N SER A 50 -0.03 -9.58 12.89
CA SER A 50 0.69 -8.69 11.97
C SER A 50 1.84 -9.38 11.24
N TYR A 51 2.66 -10.17 11.94
CA TYR A 51 3.72 -10.93 11.30
C TYR A 51 3.20 -12.14 10.53
N LEU A 52 2.14 -12.81 11.01
CA LEU A 52 1.50 -13.90 10.26
C LEU A 52 0.96 -13.41 8.91
N ILE A 53 0.32 -12.23 8.87
CA ILE A 53 -0.14 -11.61 7.63
C ILE A 53 1.07 -11.23 6.76
N ALA A 54 2.05 -10.51 7.31
CA ALA A 54 3.22 -10.06 6.55
C ALA A 54 3.96 -11.24 5.90
N SER A 55 4.22 -12.30 6.65
CA SER A 55 4.92 -13.51 6.16
C SER A 55 4.09 -14.37 5.20
N SER A 56 2.79 -14.11 5.07
CA SER A 56 1.89 -14.81 4.15
C SER A 56 1.57 -14.01 2.87
N LEU A 57 2.18 -12.83 2.70
CA LEU A 57 1.98 -12.02 1.49
C LEU A 57 2.65 -12.66 0.27
N SER A 58 2.05 -12.46 -0.90
CA SER A 58 2.68 -12.80 -2.17
C SER A 58 3.94 -11.95 -2.41
N HIS A 59 5.02 -12.56 -2.89
CA HIS A 59 6.27 -11.84 -3.21
C HIS A 59 6.13 -10.89 -4.40
N HIS A 60 5.15 -11.13 -5.27
CA HIS A 60 4.85 -10.29 -6.43
C HIS A 60 3.37 -9.97 -6.46
N LEU A 61 3.06 -8.69 -6.63
CA LEU A 61 1.70 -8.21 -6.85
C LEU A 61 1.63 -7.53 -8.21
N ASN A 62 0.64 -7.95 -9.00
CA ASN A 62 0.34 -7.29 -10.26
C ASN A 62 -0.49 -6.03 -9.99
N PRO A 63 -0.21 -4.91 -10.69
CA PRO A 63 -1.07 -3.74 -10.64
C PRO A 63 -2.51 -4.08 -11.01
N GLU A 64 -3.40 -3.14 -10.67
CA GLU A 64 -4.85 -3.26 -10.79
C GLU A 64 -5.28 -3.74 -12.18
N SER A 65 -6.28 -4.64 -12.23
CA SER A 65 -6.85 -5.08 -13.51
C SER A 65 -7.54 -3.93 -14.25
N GLU A 66 -7.80 -4.10 -15.54
CA GLU A 66 -8.58 -3.14 -16.33
C GLU A 66 -9.97 -2.88 -15.71
N SER A 67 -10.57 -3.91 -15.12
CA SER A 67 -11.87 -3.82 -14.43
C SER A 67 -11.80 -2.95 -13.17
N ALA A 68 -10.77 -3.15 -12.34
CA ALA A 68 -10.51 -2.31 -11.17
C ALA A 68 -10.27 -0.85 -11.59
N SER A 69 -9.44 -0.65 -12.61
CA SER A 69 -9.16 0.66 -13.18
C SER A 69 -10.41 1.37 -13.69
N ALA A 70 -11.34 0.65 -14.33
CA ALA A 70 -12.61 1.20 -14.79
C ALA A 70 -13.54 1.59 -13.62
N ALA A 71 -13.64 0.73 -12.59
CA ALA A 71 -14.44 1.02 -11.39
C ALA A 71 -13.94 2.28 -10.66
N LEU A 72 -12.62 2.45 -10.56
CA LEU A 72 -12.01 3.63 -9.94
C LEU A 72 -12.27 4.90 -10.72
N LYS A 73 -12.18 4.86 -12.05
CA LYS A 73 -12.50 6.03 -12.90
C LYS A 73 -13.94 6.53 -12.70
N GLN A 74 -14.87 5.65 -12.31
CA GLN A 74 -16.26 6.03 -12.03
C GLN A 74 -16.46 6.57 -10.61
N LEU A 75 -15.67 6.12 -9.64
CA LEU A 75 -15.82 6.47 -8.23
C LEU A 75 -15.01 7.71 -7.82
N LEU A 76 -13.91 8.00 -8.51
CA LEU A 76 -13.07 9.15 -8.18
C LEU A 76 -13.78 10.45 -8.56
N PRO A 77 -13.99 11.39 -7.61
CA PRO A 77 -14.64 12.65 -7.91
C PRO A 77 -13.78 13.47 -8.88
N SER A 78 -14.39 14.01 -9.94
CA SER A 78 -13.74 14.84 -10.97
C SER A 78 -12.99 16.07 -10.42
N SER A 79 -13.15 16.41 -9.14
CA SER A 79 -12.49 17.51 -8.46
C SER A 79 -11.08 17.20 -7.96
N GLN A 80 -10.67 15.92 -7.92
CA GLN A 80 -9.32 15.53 -7.55
C GLN A 80 -8.49 15.29 -8.80
N TYR A 81 -7.64 16.26 -9.12
CA TYR A 81 -6.64 16.11 -10.17
C TYR A 81 -5.32 15.63 -9.58
N PRO A 82 -4.58 14.75 -10.27
CA PRO A 82 -3.25 14.35 -9.84
C PRO A 82 -2.34 15.59 -9.78
N ILE A 83 -1.55 15.67 -8.70
CA ILE A 83 -0.60 16.77 -8.46
C ILE A 83 0.62 16.62 -9.39
N CYS A 84 0.91 15.39 -9.78
CA CYS A 84 2.02 14.99 -10.64
C CYS A 84 1.52 14.37 -11.94
N ASP A 85 2.31 14.45 -13.00
CA ASP A 85 2.03 13.67 -14.20
C ASP A 85 2.35 12.17 -13.95
N PRO A 86 1.45 11.25 -14.32
CA PRO A 86 1.63 9.81 -14.10
C PRO A 86 2.86 9.26 -14.84
N ASP A 87 3.48 8.19 -14.33
CA ASP A 87 4.51 7.47 -15.08
C ASP A 87 3.80 6.59 -16.13
N PRO A 88 4.00 6.81 -17.44
CA PRO A 88 3.36 5.99 -18.46
C PRO A 88 3.94 4.57 -18.53
N ARG A 89 5.09 4.32 -17.88
CA ARG A 89 5.76 3.01 -17.95
C ARG A 89 5.07 2.00 -17.04
N PRO A 90 4.74 0.80 -17.55
CA PRO A 90 4.18 -0.26 -16.73
C PRO A 90 5.19 -0.70 -15.66
N TYR A 91 4.67 -1.17 -14.53
CA TYR A 91 5.47 -1.58 -13.38
C TYR A 91 4.94 -2.87 -12.78
N LYS A 92 5.79 -3.53 -11.98
CA LYS A 92 5.42 -4.66 -11.12
C LYS A 92 5.77 -4.33 -9.67
N VAL A 93 5.00 -4.86 -8.72
CA VAL A 93 5.24 -4.63 -7.29
C VAL A 93 5.93 -5.86 -6.70
N ASN A 94 7.12 -5.66 -6.16
CA ASN A 94 7.90 -6.66 -5.45
C ASN A 94 7.76 -6.43 -3.95
N VAL A 95 7.30 -7.44 -3.22
CA VAL A 95 7.06 -7.40 -1.78
C VAL A 95 8.18 -8.12 -1.05
N HIS A 96 8.86 -7.39 -0.17
CA HIS A 96 10.00 -7.86 0.59
C HIS A 96 9.67 -7.87 2.08
N VAL A 97 9.50 -9.06 2.64
CA VAL A 97 9.14 -9.21 4.06
C VAL A 97 10.41 -9.30 4.91
N TYR A 98 10.53 -8.47 5.94
CA TYR A 98 11.67 -8.52 6.86
C TYR A 98 11.61 -9.78 7.76
N PRO A 99 12.63 -10.69 7.72
CA PRO A 99 12.51 -12.04 8.28
C PRO A 99 13.35 -12.29 9.55
N PRO A 100 13.29 -11.38 10.55
CA PRO A 100 12.50 -11.81 11.70
C PRO A 100 11.36 -10.84 12.07
N PRO A 101 10.32 -11.33 12.78
CA PRO A 101 9.31 -10.44 13.34
C PRO A 101 9.97 -9.36 14.19
N ILE A 102 9.53 -8.11 14.00
CA ILE A 102 10.06 -6.98 14.76
C ILE A 102 9.70 -7.20 16.23
N ARG A 103 10.72 -7.28 17.09
CA ARG A 103 10.50 -7.34 18.54
C ARG A 103 9.77 -6.07 18.97
N VAL A 104 8.79 -6.21 19.86
CA VAL A 104 8.00 -5.09 20.38
C VAL A 104 8.79 -4.33 21.46
N ALA A 105 9.93 -3.75 21.06
CA ALA A 105 10.89 -3.05 21.92
C ALA A 105 11.35 -1.74 21.27
N TYR A 106 11.36 -0.64 22.03
CA TYR A 106 11.66 0.70 21.52
C TYR A 106 13.08 0.80 20.98
N ASP A 107 14.05 0.20 21.66
CA ASP A 107 15.44 0.22 21.22
C ASP A 107 15.64 -0.53 19.90
N VAL A 108 14.94 -1.66 19.72
CA VAL A 108 14.97 -2.40 18.46
C VAL A 108 14.45 -1.53 17.32
N VAL A 109 13.31 -0.86 17.50
CA VAL A 109 12.76 0.05 16.50
C VAL A 109 13.72 1.21 16.21
N ARG A 110 14.23 1.86 17.26
CA ARG A 110 15.14 3.01 17.17
C ARG A 110 16.42 2.70 16.38
N GLU A 111 16.94 1.49 16.52
CA GLU A 111 18.22 1.10 15.91
C GLU A 111 18.08 0.40 14.57
N LEU A 112 17.04 -0.42 14.39
CA LEU A 112 16.86 -1.22 13.17
C LEU A 112 16.22 -0.42 12.05
N ILE A 113 15.16 0.32 12.34
CA ILE A 113 14.27 0.85 11.31
C ILE A 113 14.94 1.92 10.45
N PRO A 114 15.73 2.86 11.00
CA PRO A 114 16.43 3.83 10.14
C PRO A 114 17.38 3.17 9.13
N ARG A 115 18.00 2.03 9.50
CA ARG A 115 18.88 1.27 8.61
C ARG A 115 18.11 0.58 7.49
N LEU A 116 16.96 0.00 7.79
CA LEU A 116 16.11 -0.66 6.78
C LEU A 116 15.50 0.35 5.79
N VAL A 117 15.14 1.54 6.26
CA VAL A 117 14.46 2.55 5.46
C VAL A 117 15.42 3.25 4.48
N VAL A 118 16.66 3.51 4.90
CA VAL A 118 17.66 4.27 4.12
C VAL A 118 18.76 3.37 3.57
N ASP A 119 18.52 2.05 3.47
CA ASP A 119 19.52 1.10 2.97
C ASP A 119 20.01 1.55 1.56
N PRO A 120 21.30 1.91 1.40
CA PRO A 120 21.83 2.37 0.11
C PRO A 120 21.95 1.26 -0.93
N GLU A 121 22.03 -0.01 -0.48
CA GLU A 121 22.20 -1.18 -1.35
C GLU A 121 20.85 -1.84 -1.67
N ASN A 122 19.88 -1.79 -0.73
CA ASN A 122 18.53 -2.36 -0.87
C ASN A 122 17.42 -1.32 -0.64
N GLY A 123 17.53 -0.15 -1.27
CA GLY A 123 16.59 0.94 -1.05
C GLY A 123 15.17 0.60 -1.52
N PHE A 124 14.24 0.43 -0.57
CA PHE A 124 12.82 0.24 -0.88
C PHE A 124 12.17 1.55 -1.32
N ASP A 125 11.19 1.47 -2.22
CA ASP A 125 10.39 2.62 -2.66
C ASP A 125 9.33 2.95 -1.61
N TYR A 126 8.70 1.92 -1.04
CA TYR A 126 7.66 2.04 -0.02
C TYR A 126 7.96 1.17 1.18
N VAL A 127 7.42 1.57 2.33
CA VAL A 127 7.48 0.78 3.56
C VAL A 127 6.07 0.62 4.12
N LEU A 128 5.65 -0.62 4.36
CA LEU A 128 4.41 -0.97 5.05
C LEU A 128 4.73 -1.69 6.36
N HIS A 129 4.40 -1.06 7.47
CA HIS A 129 4.40 -1.72 8.77
C HIS A 129 3.01 -2.26 9.07
N ILE A 130 2.92 -3.48 9.57
CA ILE A 130 1.66 -4.08 10.03
C ILE A 130 1.73 -4.22 11.56
N GLY A 131 0.66 -3.82 12.24
CA GLY A 131 0.53 -3.97 13.69
C GLY A 131 -0.86 -4.45 14.08
N VAL A 132 -0.98 -5.11 15.23
CA VAL A 132 -2.27 -5.55 15.74
C VAL A 132 -2.93 -4.47 16.59
N ALA A 133 -4.21 -4.20 16.34
CA ALA A 133 -5.08 -3.39 17.18
C ALA A 133 -6.25 -4.24 17.68
N ALA A 134 -6.02 -5.00 18.76
CA ALA A 134 -6.93 -6.05 19.21
C ALA A 134 -8.36 -5.59 19.57
N GLY A 135 -8.56 -4.31 19.87
CA GLY A 135 -9.87 -3.72 20.13
C GLY A 135 -10.61 -3.24 18.88
N ARG A 136 -10.01 -3.32 17.68
CA ARG A 136 -10.62 -2.88 16.42
C ARG A 136 -11.16 -4.07 15.62
N GLU A 137 -12.34 -3.91 15.04
CA GLU A 137 -12.91 -4.84 14.07
C GLU A 137 -12.56 -4.49 12.61
N ASN A 138 -12.11 -3.26 12.38
CA ASN A 138 -11.77 -2.73 11.07
C ASN A 138 -10.26 -2.77 10.85
N TYR A 139 -9.85 -2.90 9.59
CA TYR A 139 -8.48 -2.67 9.14
C TYR A 139 -8.27 -1.17 8.95
N THR A 140 -7.18 -0.61 9.46
CA THR A 140 -6.99 0.85 9.41
C THR A 140 -5.60 1.24 8.95
N LEU A 141 -5.53 2.12 7.95
CA LEU A 141 -4.28 2.79 7.57
C LEU A 141 -4.12 4.06 8.40
N GLU A 142 -2.98 4.18 9.08
CA GLU A 142 -2.63 5.37 9.85
C GLU A 142 -2.06 6.45 8.92
N THR A 143 -2.49 7.68 9.10
CA THR A 143 -2.23 8.80 8.18
C THR A 143 -1.27 9.84 8.73
N ILE A 144 -1.00 9.83 10.03
CA ILE A 144 -0.09 10.76 10.70
C ILE A 144 0.59 10.04 11.86
N ALA A 145 1.88 10.28 12.04
CA ALA A 145 2.66 9.74 13.14
C ALA A 145 3.11 10.86 14.07
N HIS A 146 3.10 10.63 15.38
CA HIS A 146 3.46 11.63 16.39
C HIS A 146 4.77 11.29 17.10
N ARG A 147 5.58 12.32 17.38
CA ARG A 147 6.92 12.17 17.97
C ARG A 147 6.91 11.89 19.47
N ASP A 148 5.87 12.30 20.18
CA ASP A 148 5.92 12.50 21.63
C ASP A 148 4.90 11.63 22.39
N HIS A 149 5.19 11.38 23.68
CA HIS A 149 4.33 10.75 24.70
C HIS A 149 4.30 9.21 24.73
N TYR A 150 5.41 8.55 24.42
CA TYR A 150 5.57 7.10 24.50
C TYR A 150 5.89 6.64 25.93
N LYS A 151 4.86 6.55 26.79
CA LYS A 151 5.01 6.20 28.22
C LYS A 151 4.78 4.73 28.56
N LEU A 152 4.14 3.99 27.66
CA LEU A 152 3.85 2.57 27.86
C LEU A 152 5.15 1.77 27.82
N LYS A 153 5.32 0.84 28.76
CA LYS A 153 6.49 -0.04 28.79
C LYS A 153 6.40 -1.13 27.72
N ASP A 154 7.52 -1.37 27.08
CA ASP A 154 7.70 -2.41 26.08
C ASP A 154 8.04 -3.78 26.70
N VAL A 155 8.35 -4.78 25.88
CA VAL A 155 8.68 -6.15 26.37
C VAL A 155 10.00 -6.24 27.14
N ASP A 156 10.80 -5.16 27.15
CA ASP A 156 12.06 -5.04 27.87
C ASP A 156 11.93 -4.05 29.05
N GLU A 157 10.70 -3.70 29.45
CA GLU A 157 10.35 -2.75 30.51
C GLU A 157 10.88 -1.32 30.29
N GLN A 158 11.11 -0.95 29.02
CA GLN A 158 11.55 0.37 28.61
C GLN A 158 10.40 1.19 28.02
N ASP A 159 10.48 2.52 28.14
CA ASP A 159 9.57 3.44 27.45
C ASP A 159 10.28 4.14 26.27
N GLY A 160 9.53 4.92 25.49
CA GLY A 160 10.05 5.53 24.27
C GLY A 160 10.88 6.80 24.49
N SER A 161 11.20 7.19 25.74
CA SER A 161 11.89 8.47 26.03
C SER A 161 13.21 8.65 25.29
N ARG A 162 13.98 7.56 25.09
CA ARG A 162 15.24 7.60 24.34
C ARG A 162 15.02 7.89 22.85
N ALA A 163 13.98 7.32 22.25
CA ALA A 163 13.61 7.59 20.86
C ALA A 163 13.14 9.05 20.71
N GLU A 164 12.27 9.53 21.62
CA GLU A 164 11.81 10.93 21.63
C GLU A 164 12.98 11.92 21.72
N ALA A 165 13.92 11.68 22.63
CA ALA A 165 15.10 12.53 22.82
C ALA A 165 15.95 12.58 21.55
N GLN A 166 16.18 11.43 20.91
CA GLN A 166 16.94 11.36 19.66
C GLN A 166 16.26 12.15 18.54
N TRP A 167 14.95 12.00 18.35
CA TRP A 167 14.22 12.73 17.31
C TRP A 167 14.22 14.24 17.55
N LYS A 168 14.15 14.69 18.81
CA LYS A 168 14.28 16.10 19.19
C LYS A 168 15.66 16.66 18.84
N VAL A 169 16.73 15.93 19.18
CA VAL A 169 18.11 16.32 18.82
C VAL A 169 18.29 16.42 17.31
N LEU A 170 17.65 15.53 16.55
CA LEU A 170 17.67 15.54 15.08
C LEU A 170 16.80 16.65 14.44
N GLY A 171 16.02 17.38 15.25
CA GLY A 171 15.10 18.41 14.78
C GLY A 171 13.93 17.86 13.96
N LEU A 172 13.46 16.65 14.27
CA LEU A 172 12.29 16.08 13.58
C LEU A 172 10.99 16.74 14.09
N PRO A 173 10.00 16.95 13.20
CA PRO A 173 8.75 17.64 13.55
C PRO A 173 7.91 16.84 14.55
N ALA A 174 7.07 17.53 15.33
CA ALA A 174 6.24 16.88 16.36
C ALA A 174 5.24 15.86 15.78
N ALA A 175 4.82 16.03 14.52
CA ALA A 175 4.05 15.07 13.78
C ALA A 175 4.49 15.04 12.31
N VAL A 176 4.41 13.87 11.67
CA VAL A 176 4.74 13.68 10.25
C VAL A 176 3.55 13.02 9.56
N ASP A 177 3.08 13.63 8.49
CA ASP A 177 1.97 13.13 7.67
C ASP A 177 2.49 12.19 6.56
N VAL A 178 1.61 11.33 6.06
CA VAL A 178 1.90 10.47 4.91
C VAL A 178 1.92 11.28 3.61
N GLY A 179 2.71 10.81 2.64
CA GLY A 179 2.87 11.48 1.36
C GLY A 179 1.84 11.05 0.30
N TRP A 180 1.21 9.89 0.48
CA TRP A 180 0.20 9.37 -0.44
C TRP A 180 -1.15 10.04 -0.22
N ASN A 181 -1.95 10.16 -1.28
CA ASN A 181 -3.24 10.85 -1.22
C ASN A 181 -4.26 10.01 -0.42
N LYS A 182 -4.74 10.55 0.71
CA LYS A 182 -5.53 9.80 1.69
C LYS A 182 -6.85 9.31 1.10
N GLU A 183 -7.57 10.20 0.43
CA GLU A 183 -8.89 9.94 -0.13
C GLU A 183 -8.84 9.00 -1.33
N ASP A 184 -7.89 9.19 -2.25
CA ASP A 184 -7.70 8.31 -3.40
C ASP A 184 -7.25 6.91 -2.95
N VAL A 185 -6.29 6.81 -2.00
CA VAL A 185 -5.87 5.52 -1.43
C VAL A 185 -7.04 4.81 -0.75
N LEU A 186 -7.86 5.49 0.06
CA LEU A 186 -9.01 4.85 0.69
C LEU A 186 -10.00 4.33 -0.35
N SER A 187 -10.30 5.13 -1.37
CA SER A 187 -11.23 4.75 -2.45
C SER A 187 -10.73 3.52 -3.21
N ARG A 188 -9.44 3.51 -3.58
CA ARG A 188 -8.78 2.35 -4.21
C ARG A 188 -8.80 1.12 -3.33
N TRP A 189 -8.44 1.31 -2.06
CA TRP A 189 -8.32 0.22 -1.11
C TRP A 189 -9.66 -0.45 -0.85
N GLU A 190 -10.75 0.32 -0.76
CA GLU A 190 -12.10 -0.20 -0.64
C GLU A 190 -12.51 -1.04 -1.86
N VAL A 191 -12.29 -0.54 -3.08
CA VAL A 191 -12.63 -1.26 -4.33
C VAL A 191 -11.84 -2.56 -4.44
N LEU A 192 -10.52 -2.49 -4.30
CA LEU A 192 -9.64 -3.64 -4.42
C LEU A 192 -9.91 -4.70 -3.34
N THR A 193 -10.20 -4.27 -2.10
CA THR A 193 -10.58 -5.19 -1.02
C THR A 193 -11.90 -5.89 -1.33
N ARG A 194 -12.93 -5.15 -1.79
CA ARG A 194 -14.22 -5.74 -2.16
C ARG A 194 -14.06 -6.76 -3.29
N GLN A 195 -13.34 -6.41 -4.35
CA GLN A 195 -13.10 -7.30 -5.49
C GLN A 195 -12.41 -8.60 -5.07
N ARG A 196 -11.33 -8.52 -4.29
CA ARG A 196 -10.61 -9.71 -3.82
C ARG A 196 -11.43 -10.56 -2.84
N GLU A 197 -12.29 -9.95 -2.03
CA GLU A 197 -13.23 -10.72 -1.20
C GLU A 197 -14.31 -11.41 -2.06
N ASP A 198 -14.81 -10.77 -3.10
CA ASP A 198 -15.78 -11.34 -4.05
C ASP A 198 -15.18 -12.48 -4.88
N GLU A 199 -13.94 -12.34 -5.33
CA GLU A 199 -13.16 -13.38 -6.02
C GLU A 199 -12.95 -14.59 -5.11
N TYR A 200 -12.47 -14.36 -3.87
CA TYR A 200 -12.30 -15.44 -2.90
C TYR A 200 -13.62 -16.15 -2.59
N GLU A 201 -14.71 -15.41 -2.38
CA GLU A 201 -16.03 -16.02 -2.16
C GLU A 201 -16.46 -16.89 -3.34
N ARG A 202 -16.27 -16.41 -4.57
CA ARG A 202 -16.57 -17.17 -5.79
C ARG A 202 -15.74 -18.44 -5.91
N GLU A 203 -14.44 -18.36 -5.69
CA GLU A 203 -13.53 -19.52 -5.73
C GLU A 203 -13.90 -20.57 -4.69
N GLU A 204 -14.22 -20.15 -3.46
CA GLU A 204 -14.62 -21.09 -2.41
C GLU A 204 -15.99 -21.72 -2.69
N MET A 205 -16.91 -20.97 -3.32
CA MET A 205 -18.19 -21.52 -3.81
C MET A 205 -17.96 -22.58 -4.90
N GLU A 206 -17.07 -22.29 -5.86
CA GLU A 206 -16.73 -23.24 -6.93
C GLU A 206 -16.08 -24.51 -6.39
N LYS A 207 -15.12 -24.38 -5.45
CA LYS A 207 -14.50 -25.53 -4.76
C LYS A 207 -15.50 -26.35 -3.97
N ALA A 208 -16.53 -25.72 -3.42
CA ALA A 208 -17.64 -26.39 -2.75
C ALA A 208 -18.62 -27.07 -3.72
N GLY A 209 -18.38 -27.00 -5.04
CA GLY A 209 -19.19 -27.64 -6.06
C GLY A 209 -20.41 -26.83 -6.50
N TRP A 210 -20.51 -25.55 -6.09
CA TRP A 210 -21.57 -24.67 -6.57
C TRP A 210 -21.36 -24.36 -8.06
N ARG A 211 -22.43 -24.47 -8.85
CA ARG A 211 -22.48 -24.04 -10.25
C ARG A 211 -23.68 -23.14 -10.47
N GLU A 212 -23.58 -22.25 -11.44
CA GLU A 212 -24.73 -21.45 -11.88
C GLU A 212 -25.87 -22.38 -12.32
N GLY A 213 -27.07 -22.20 -11.73
CA GLY A 213 -28.21 -23.12 -11.93
C GLY A 213 -28.32 -24.28 -10.94
N SER A 214 -27.46 -24.38 -9.93
CA SER A 214 -27.49 -25.42 -8.87
C SER A 214 -28.71 -25.38 -7.93
N GLY A 215 -29.59 -24.38 -8.05
CA GLY A 215 -30.89 -24.36 -7.36
C GLY A 215 -30.85 -24.09 -5.85
N MET A 216 -29.69 -23.76 -5.27
CA MET A 216 -29.59 -23.39 -3.85
C MET A 216 -30.50 -22.20 -3.51
N THR A 217 -31.30 -22.38 -2.47
CA THR A 217 -32.15 -21.32 -1.91
C THR A 217 -31.31 -20.25 -1.21
N LEU A 218 -31.87 -19.04 -1.06
CA LEU A 218 -31.23 -17.94 -0.31
C LEU A 218 -30.88 -18.35 1.14
N VAL A 219 -31.66 -19.25 1.74
CA VAL A 219 -31.43 -19.74 3.11
C VAL A 219 -30.25 -20.69 3.17
N GLU A 220 -30.15 -21.63 2.23
CA GLU A 220 -28.98 -22.53 2.12
C GLU A 220 -27.72 -21.72 1.85
N MET A 221 -27.80 -20.67 1.02
CA MET A 221 -26.67 -19.78 0.74
C MET A 221 -26.24 -19.00 2.00
N ALA A 222 -27.19 -18.51 2.79
CA ALA A 222 -26.91 -17.83 4.05
C ALA A 222 -26.32 -18.79 5.11
N GLN A 223 -26.83 -20.02 5.20
CA GLN A 223 -26.31 -21.04 6.11
C GLN A 223 -24.88 -21.44 5.74
N TRP A 224 -24.63 -21.72 4.46
CA TRP A 224 -23.28 -22.03 3.97
C TRP A 224 -22.32 -20.87 4.21
N ARG A 225 -22.71 -19.63 3.88
CA ARG A 225 -21.91 -18.43 4.17
C ARG A 225 -21.57 -18.33 5.66
N SER A 226 -22.51 -18.64 6.55
CA SER A 226 -22.24 -18.59 7.99
C SER A 226 -21.25 -19.67 8.46
N GLN A 227 -21.22 -20.83 7.79
CA GLN A 227 -20.29 -21.93 8.08
C GLN A 227 -18.87 -21.66 7.52
N VAL A 228 -18.77 -21.21 6.26
CA VAL A 228 -17.49 -20.94 5.60
C VAL A 228 -16.84 -19.64 6.09
N PHE A 229 -17.65 -18.62 6.40
CA PHE A 229 -17.18 -17.34 6.92
C PHE A 229 -17.33 -17.20 8.45
N LEU A 230 -17.48 -18.33 9.17
CA LEU A 230 -17.45 -18.43 10.65
C LEU A 230 -18.23 -17.31 11.37
N GLY A 231 -19.52 -17.15 11.03
CA GLY A 231 -20.43 -16.27 11.77
C GLY A 231 -20.12 -14.75 11.75
N LYS A 232 -19.05 -14.30 11.07
CA LYS A 232 -18.75 -12.89 10.83
C LYS A 232 -18.89 -12.58 9.35
N GLY A 233 -20.07 -12.83 8.77
CA GLY A 233 -20.43 -12.52 7.38
C GLY A 233 -20.36 -11.03 7.01
N LYS A 234 -19.63 -10.21 7.76
CA LYS A 234 -19.27 -8.85 7.39
C LYS A 234 -18.02 -8.91 6.52
N ARG A 235 -18.09 -8.25 5.38
CA ARG A 235 -16.93 -7.94 4.52
C ARG A 235 -15.87 -7.20 5.33
N ALA A 236 -14.61 -7.29 4.92
CA ALA A 236 -13.54 -6.51 5.52
C ALA A 236 -13.88 -5.02 5.41
N ALA A 237 -13.91 -4.35 6.56
CA ALA A 237 -14.09 -2.91 6.62
C ALA A 237 -12.71 -2.26 6.74
N VAL A 238 -12.38 -1.42 5.76
CA VAL A 238 -11.13 -0.66 5.69
C VAL A 238 -11.40 0.80 5.99
N LYS A 239 -10.52 1.48 6.75
CA LYS A 239 -10.69 2.89 7.13
C LYS A 239 -9.34 3.60 7.26
N LEU A 240 -9.37 4.93 7.27
CA LEU A 240 -8.22 5.73 7.69
C LEU A 240 -8.29 6.05 9.18
N SER A 241 -7.12 6.25 9.80
CA SER A 241 -6.98 6.64 11.19
C SER A 241 -5.86 7.67 11.33
N LYS A 242 -5.96 8.53 12.35
CA LYS A 242 -4.94 9.53 12.73
C LYS A 242 -4.23 9.18 14.05
N ASP A 243 -4.47 7.99 14.56
CA ASP A 243 -3.95 7.56 15.86
C ASP A 243 -3.59 6.07 15.84
N ALA A 244 -2.29 5.81 15.69
CA ALA A 244 -1.73 4.48 15.82
C ALA A 244 -1.53 4.05 17.29
N GLY A 245 -1.90 4.89 18.26
CA GLY A 245 -1.68 4.68 19.69
C GLY A 245 -0.22 4.92 20.09
N ARG A 246 0.01 5.62 21.20
CA ARG A 246 1.35 5.99 21.72
C ARG A 246 2.13 4.80 22.32
N TYR A 247 2.40 3.80 21.49
CA TYR A 247 3.19 2.60 21.78
C TYR A 247 4.11 2.26 20.59
N LEU A 248 4.47 0.99 20.39
CA LEU A 248 5.43 0.57 19.35
C LEU A 248 4.91 0.73 17.92
N CYS A 249 3.58 0.64 17.70
CA CYS A 249 2.96 0.86 16.39
C CYS A 249 3.21 2.29 15.88
N GLU A 250 2.92 3.30 16.70
CA GLU A 250 3.24 4.70 16.36
C GLU A 250 4.75 4.93 16.32
N CYS A 251 5.53 4.31 17.22
CA CYS A 251 6.97 4.51 17.28
C CYS A 251 7.66 4.08 15.98
N ILE A 252 7.35 2.88 15.46
CA ILE A 252 7.92 2.41 14.19
C ILE A 252 7.45 3.28 13.01
N PHE A 253 6.18 3.70 13.03
CA PHE A 253 5.61 4.55 11.99
C PHE A 253 6.31 5.91 11.94
N TYR A 254 6.45 6.57 13.11
CA TYR A 254 7.16 7.83 13.25
C TYR A 254 8.64 7.68 12.91
N THR A 255 9.30 6.60 13.34
CA THR A 255 10.71 6.35 13.02
C THR A 255 10.93 6.32 11.52
N SER A 256 10.09 5.59 10.78
CA SER A 256 10.21 5.45 9.33
C SER A 256 9.90 6.75 8.59
N LEU A 257 8.79 7.41 8.92
CA LEU A 257 8.42 8.70 8.31
C LEU A 257 9.46 9.79 8.60
N GLY A 258 9.86 9.92 9.87
CA GLY A 258 10.87 10.89 10.30
C GLY A 258 12.25 10.63 9.69
N THR A 259 12.59 9.36 9.46
CA THR A 259 13.83 9.00 8.75
C THR A 259 13.81 9.47 7.30
N ARG A 260 12.73 9.21 6.55
CA ARG A 260 12.56 9.70 5.17
C ARG A 260 12.53 11.21 5.08
N TRP A 261 11.85 11.86 6.02
CA TRP A 261 11.79 13.31 6.10
C TRP A 261 13.19 13.92 6.29
N ARG A 262 13.98 13.35 7.19
CA ARG A 262 15.36 13.78 7.44
C ARG A 262 16.25 13.53 6.22
N GLU A 263 16.15 12.35 5.60
CA GLU A 263 16.89 11.99 4.39
C GLU A 263 16.68 13.01 3.27
N ALA A 264 15.44 13.49 3.09
CA ALA A 264 15.12 14.53 2.12
C ALA A 264 15.70 15.90 2.47
N ARG A 265 15.62 16.30 3.75
CA ARG A 265 16.16 17.56 4.25
C ARG A 265 17.68 17.62 4.11
N ASP A 266 18.35 16.54 4.52
CA ASP A 266 19.81 16.47 4.49
C ASP A 266 20.33 16.43 3.02
N ALA A 267 19.62 15.74 2.11
CA ALA A 267 19.94 15.76 0.69
C ALA A 267 19.78 17.16 0.05
N GLU A 268 18.76 17.93 0.44
CA GLU A 268 18.57 19.30 -0.04
C GLU A 268 19.65 20.26 0.46
N ALA A 269 20.12 20.07 1.70
CA ALA A 269 21.21 20.87 2.25
C ALA A 269 22.55 20.65 1.51
N VAL A 270 22.77 19.45 0.96
CA VAL A 270 23.99 19.11 0.20
C VAL A 270 23.88 19.56 -1.26
N ASN A 271 22.74 19.33 -1.92
CA ASN A 271 22.54 19.66 -3.34
C ASN A 271 21.22 20.45 -3.53
N PRO A 272 21.25 21.79 -3.50
CA PRO A 272 20.04 22.60 -3.60
C PRO A 272 19.44 22.64 -5.01
N VAL A 273 20.21 22.25 -6.05
CA VAL A 273 19.72 22.20 -7.44
C VAL A 273 18.96 20.89 -7.66
N ALA A 274 17.68 20.98 -8.00
CA ALA A 274 16.85 19.81 -8.28
C ALA A 274 17.41 19.03 -9.50
N PRO A 275 17.48 17.69 -9.45
CA PRO A 275 17.88 16.89 -10.60
C PRO A 275 16.86 17.04 -11.74
N PRO A 276 17.23 16.74 -12.99
CA PRO A 276 16.29 16.79 -14.12
C PRO A 276 15.08 15.86 -13.86
N PRO A 277 13.89 16.13 -14.43
CA PRO A 277 12.65 15.38 -14.14
C PRO A 277 12.78 13.86 -14.29
N SER A 278 13.58 13.39 -15.24
CA SER A 278 13.85 11.96 -15.46
C SER A 278 14.60 11.28 -14.31
N ALA A 279 15.33 12.03 -13.48
CA ALA A 279 16.10 11.55 -12.33
C ALA A 279 15.44 11.85 -10.97
N GLN A 280 14.30 12.55 -10.94
CA GLN A 280 13.61 12.94 -9.69
C GLN A 280 12.89 11.76 -8.99
N ARG A 281 12.54 10.70 -9.72
CA ARG A 281 11.63 9.63 -9.25
C ARG A 281 12.19 8.68 -8.19
N ASN A 282 13.50 8.64 -8.00
CA ASN A 282 14.14 7.84 -6.95
C ASN A 282 14.93 8.69 -5.94
N THR A 283 14.57 9.98 -5.84
CA THR A 283 15.19 10.90 -4.88
C THR A 283 14.63 10.71 -3.47
N SER A 284 15.40 11.11 -2.47
CA SER A 284 14.92 11.16 -1.08
C SER A 284 13.67 12.03 -0.92
N LYS A 285 13.54 13.11 -1.70
CA LYS A 285 12.33 13.96 -1.77
C LYS A 285 11.09 13.19 -2.26
N GLU A 286 11.23 12.35 -3.28
CA GLU A 286 10.11 11.53 -3.78
C GLU A 286 9.73 10.41 -2.80
N LYS A 287 10.65 10.00 -1.91
CA LYS A 287 10.41 8.99 -0.88
C LYS A 287 9.78 9.55 0.41
N VAL A 288 9.66 10.87 0.55
CA VAL A 288 9.01 11.50 1.70
C VAL A 288 7.55 11.02 1.80
N GLY A 289 7.19 10.46 2.96
CA GLY A 289 5.83 10.01 3.18
C GLY A 289 5.41 8.74 2.43
N LYS A 290 6.32 8.04 1.73
CA LYS A 290 6.09 6.68 1.17
C LYS A 290 6.17 5.59 2.26
N VAL A 291 5.52 5.84 3.38
CA VAL A 291 5.41 4.92 4.51
C VAL A 291 3.95 4.79 4.87
N ALA A 292 3.52 3.58 5.20
CA ALA A 292 2.19 3.30 5.71
C ALA A 292 2.27 2.40 6.93
N PHE A 293 1.28 2.55 7.82
CA PHE A 293 1.08 1.64 8.93
C PHE A 293 -0.34 1.07 8.87
N LEU A 294 -0.45 -0.25 8.78
CA LEU A 294 -1.71 -0.97 8.73
C LEU A 294 -1.98 -1.63 10.08
N HIS A 295 -3.00 -1.15 10.79
CA HIS A 295 -3.56 -1.85 11.94
C HIS A 295 -4.53 -2.94 11.49
N VAL A 296 -4.34 -4.15 12.01
CA VAL A 296 -5.19 -5.32 11.74
C VAL A 296 -5.91 -5.77 13.02
N PRO A 297 -7.09 -6.42 12.90
CA PRO A 297 -7.76 -7.04 14.03
C PRO A 297 -6.91 -8.15 14.69
N GLY A 298 -7.26 -8.50 15.94
CA GLY A 298 -6.52 -9.48 16.75
C GLY A 298 -6.67 -10.96 16.38
N GLY A 299 -7.45 -11.28 15.35
CA GLY A 299 -7.73 -12.66 14.95
C GLY A 299 -6.50 -13.35 14.35
N THR A 300 -6.19 -14.56 14.82
CA THR A 300 -5.05 -15.37 14.35
C THR A 300 -5.50 -16.67 13.66
N GLY A 301 -6.80 -16.87 13.45
CA GLY A 301 -7.32 -18.04 12.75
C GLY A 301 -6.95 -18.01 11.26
N LYS A 302 -6.94 -19.18 10.60
CA LYS A 302 -6.58 -19.28 9.17
C LYS A 302 -7.39 -18.33 8.29
N HIS A 303 -8.70 -18.21 8.54
CA HIS A 303 -9.57 -17.28 7.81
C HIS A 303 -9.29 -15.81 8.13
N ASP A 304 -8.93 -15.48 9.38
CA ASP A 304 -8.55 -14.11 9.76
C ASP A 304 -7.27 -13.69 9.04
N ILE A 305 -6.26 -14.56 9.04
CA ILE A 305 -4.97 -14.31 8.36
C ILE A 305 -5.18 -14.23 6.85
N ALA A 306 -5.91 -15.15 6.23
CA ALA A 306 -6.18 -15.12 4.79
C ALA A 306 -6.92 -13.83 4.37
N ARG A 307 -7.87 -13.37 5.18
CA ARG A 307 -8.53 -12.07 4.97
C ARG A 307 -7.55 -10.92 5.14
N GLY A 308 -6.73 -10.95 6.20
CA GLY A 308 -5.71 -9.94 6.46
C GLY A 308 -4.69 -9.82 5.32
N VAL A 309 -4.30 -10.93 4.70
CA VAL A 309 -3.45 -10.97 3.49
C VAL A 309 -4.13 -10.24 2.34
N ARG A 310 -5.37 -10.58 1.99
CA ARG A 310 -6.10 -9.90 0.90
C ARG A 310 -6.21 -8.40 1.15
N VAL A 311 -6.53 -8.00 2.39
CA VAL A 311 -6.65 -6.58 2.77
C VAL A 311 -5.31 -5.85 2.70
N ALA A 312 -4.22 -6.49 3.14
CA ALA A 312 -2.88 -5.90 3.10
C ALA A 312 -2.35 -5.78 1.66
N GLU A 313 -2.53 -6.80 0.82
CA GLU A 313 -2.19 -6.73 -0.61
C GLU A 313 -2.98 -5.63 -1.32
N SER A 314 -4.29 -5.50 -1.04
CA SER A 314 -5.09 -4.38 -1.54
C SER A 314 -4.59 -3.02 -1.07
N ALA A 315 -4.10 -2.92 0.17
CA ALA A 315 -3.54 -1.67 0.69
C ALA A 315 -2.24 -1.29 -0.05
N ILE A 316 -1.34 -2.26 -0.27
CA ILE A 316 -0.11 -2.06 -1.04
C ILE A 316 -0.44 -1.57 -2.45
N LEU A 317 -1.34 -2.27 -3.15
CA LEU A 317 -1.76 -1.91 -4.49
C LEU A 317 -2.45 -0.53 -4.54
N ALA A 318 -3.27 -0.19 -3.56
CA ALA A 318 -3.92 1.12 -3.49
C ALA A 318 -2.91 2.26 -3.29
N ILE A 319 -1.95 2.10 -2.37
CA ILE A 319 -0.91 3.10 -2.09
C ILE A 319 -0.02 3.30 -3.32
N VAL A 320 0.49 2.20 -3.90
CA VAL A 320 1.33 2.26 -5.08
C VAL A 320 0.54 2.82 -6.27
N GLY A 321 -0.65 2.29 -6.56
CA GLY A 321 -1.50 2.73 -7.67
C GLY A 321 -1.86 4.21 -7.61
N SER A 322 -2.19 4.72 -6.41
CA SER A 322 -2.43 6.14 -6.16
C SER A 322 -1.21 6.99 -6.54
N TRP A 323 -0.04 6.58 -6.05
CA TRP A 323 1.21 7.30 -6.28
C TRP A 323 1.64 7.27 -7.75
N GLU A 324 1.61 6.10 -8.39
CA GLU A 324 2.01 5.94 -9.78
C GLU A 324 1.04 6.66 -10.74
N SER A 325 -0.22 6.85 -10.32
CA SER A 325 -1.21 7.68 -11.02
C SER A 325 -1.03 9.19 -10.80
N GLY A 326 0.00 9.61 -10.04
CA GLY A 326 0.33 11.03 -9.82
C GLY A 326 -0.41 11.69 -8.65
N TYR A 327 -1.14 10.94 -7.85
CA TYR A 327 -1.80 11.48 -6.65
C TYR A 327 -0.80 11.55 -5.49
N ARG A 328 -0.77 12.69 -4.80
CA ARG A 328 0.03 12.95 -3.59
C ARG A 328 -0.87 13.57 -2.53
N ASN A 329 -0.43 13.53 -1.28
CA ASN A 329 -1.05 14.29 -0.21
C ASN A 329 -0.78 15.79 -0.44
N PRO A 330 -1.82 16.62 -0.65
CA PRO A 330 -1.63 18.06 -0.86
C PRO A 330 -1.08 18.80 0.36
N ASP A 331 -1.23 18.25 1.57
CA ASP A 331 -0.68 18.84 2.80
C ASP A 331 0.85 18.65 2.88
N VAL A 332 1.38 17.60 2.22
CA VAL A 332 2.82 17.33 2.16
C VAL A 332 3.42 17.94 0.90
N TYR A 333 2.82 17.69 -0.27
CA TYR A 333 3.40 18.07 -1.57
C TYR A 333 2.87 19.41 -2.10
N GLY A 334 1.89 20.04 -1.45
CA GLY A 334 1.22 21.23 -1.99
C GLY A 334 0.20 20.87 -3.08
N ARG A 335 -0.58 21.87 -3.51
CA ARG A 335 -1.58 21.71 -4.59
C ARG A 335 -0.99 22.13 -5.94
N ARG A 336 -1.42 21.46 -7.02
CA ARG A 336 -1.07 21.85 -8.39
C ARG A 336 -1.56 23.29 -8.65
N LYS A 337 -0.66 24.16 -9.13
CA LYS A 337 -0.96 25.59 -9.36
C LYS A 337 -1.52 25.88 -10.75
N SER A 338 -1.33 25.00 -11.74
CA SER A 338 -1.95 25.11 -13.08
C SER A 338 -2.08 23.77 -13.83
N GLU A 339 -3.00 23.71 -14.81
CA GLU A 339 -3.24 22.53 -15.66
C GLU A 339 -2.15 22.27 -16.72
N LYS A 340 -1.18 23.19 -16.92
CA LYS A 340 -0.16 23.07 -17.97
C LYS A 340 1.25 22.91 -17.40
N GLY A 341 1.79 21.70 -17.48
CA GLY A 341 3.23 21.45 -17.66
C GLY A 341 4.20 21.84 -16.54
N GLU A 342 3.79 21.88 -15.26
CA GLU A 342 4.73 22.04 -14.15
C GLU A 342 5.24 20.70 -13.61
N ALA A 343 6.51 20.66 -13.20
CA ALA A 343 7.11 19.54 -12.48
C ALA A 343 6.35 19.25 -11.16
N CYS A 344 6.38 18.01 -10.69
CA CYS A 344 5.80 17.61 -9.39
C CYS A 344 6.12 18.64 -8.30
N ALA A 345 5.10 19.06 -7.56
CA ALA A 345 5.30 19.91 -6.41
C ALA A 345 6.23 19.21 -5.40
N SER A 346 7.12 19.96 -4.74
CA SER A 346 8.10 19.40 -3.79
C SER A 346 7.48 19.28 -2.39
N PRO A 347 7.89 18.28 -1.58
CA PRO A 347 7.37 18.13 -0.24
C PRO A 347 7.77 19.32 0.66
N SER A 348 6.85 19.79 1.49
CA SER A 348 7.09 20.80 2.52
C SER A 348 7.91 20.18 3.65
N ILE A 349 9.23 20.23 3.51
CA ILE A 349 10.20 19.73 4.50
C ILE A 349 10.74 20.83 5.43
N TYR A 350 10.17 22.03 5.36
CA TYR A 350 10.38 23.12 6.32
C TYR A 350 9.06 23.42 7.02
N GLU A 351 9.13 23.69 8.32
CA GLU A 351 8.02 23.71 9.28
C GLU A 351 6.68 24.20 8.73
N SER A 352 5.63 23.42 9.00
CA SER A 352 4.30 23.99 9.18
C SER A 352 4.42 25.03 10.29
N LYS A 353 4.11 26.29 9.97
CA LYS A 353 3.85 27.29 11.00
C LYS A 353 2.84 26.66 11.95
N GLY A 354 3.27 26.38 13.18
CA GLY A 354 2.39 25.85 14.21
C GLY A 354 1.19 26.77 14.31
N THR A 355 0.01 26.28 13.92
CA THR A 355 -1.23 26.82 14.45
C THR A 355 -1.26 26.36 15.90
N GLY A 356 -0.64 27.18 16.76
CA GLY A 356 -0.88 27.10 18.18
C GLY A 356 -2.34 27.45 18.41
N ASP A 357 -3.17 26.44 18.62
CA ASP A 357 -4.44 26.67 19.28
C ASP A 357 -4.20 26.69 20.79
N ARG A 358 -4.64 27.80 21.36
CA ARG A 358 -4.74 28.08 22.80
C ARG A 358 -5.89 27.31 23.42
#